data_AF-A0A0F9KSJ9-F1
#
_entry.id   AF-A0A0F9KSJ9-F1
#
_cell.length_a   1.000
_cell.length_b   1.000
_cell.length_c   1.000
_cell.angle_alpha   90.00
_cell.angle_beta   90.00
_cell.angle_gamma   90.00
#
_symmetry.space_group_name_H-M   'P 1'
#
loop_
_entity.id
_entity.type
_entity.pdbx_description
1 polymer ?
#
loop_
_entity_poly.entity_id
_entity_poly.type
_entity_poly.pdbx_seq_one_letter_code
_entity_poly.pdbx_strand_id
1 'polypeptide(L)'
;MATEQEQNVLELSTGVKLQLHHPSSMLVKEATQALMKEEPRAPKVFIQEKEREEENPNDPTFIAEHNLWLAEVGIRALRALIPTGTSLLSKPDDVVGPEDEDFTDLMESMGQQPGTGKYSRYVQWVISVACGAADLEILSVRLMRLAGVPEEDVSSVLEGFPGIQERVSNPGGAPERSDLDRDPVPRARAEASISG
;
A
#
# COMPACT_ATOMS: atom_id res chain seq x y z
N MET A 1 2.48 36.10 9.23
CA MET A 1 1.32 35.24 9.53
C MET A 1 1.05 34.44 8.28
N ALA A 2 1.46 33.18 8.24
CA ALA A 2 1.06 32.27 7.17
C ALA A 2 -0.46 32.11 7.22
N THR A 3 -1.13 32.28 6.08
CA THR A 3 -2.57 32.03 5.96
C THR A 3 -2.84 30.55 6.28
N GLU A 4 -3.96 30.22 6.93
CA GLU A 4 -4.37 28.84 7.27
C GLU A 4 -4.27 27.86 6.09
N GLN A 5 -4.31 28.36 4.85
CA GLN A 5 -4.13 27.59 3.62
C GLN A 5 -2.76 26.91 3.50
N GLU A 6 -1.68 27.53 3.98
CA GLU A 6 -0.34 26.91 3.95
C GLU A 6 -0.21 25.73 4.92
N GLN A 7 -1.04 25.66 5.98
CA GLN A 7 -0.95 24.61 7.00
C GLN A 7 -1.48 23.25 6.54
N ASN A 8 -2.26 23.21 5.45
CA ASN A 8 -2.90 22.00 4.94
C ASN A 8 -2.30 21.49 3.64
N VAL A 9 -1.05 21.86 3.31
CA VAL A 9 -0.34 21.30 2.17
C VAL A 9 0.50 20.10 2.63
N LEU A 10 0.33 18.97 1.95
CA LEU A 10 1.18 17.79 2.10
C LEU A 10 2.07 17.67 0.86
N GLU A 11 3.39 17.75 1.09
CA GLU A 11 4.41 17.46 0.09
C GLU A 11 4.82 15.99 0.21
N LEU A 12 4.69 15.26 -0.89
CA LEU A 12 4.99 13.84 -1.00
C LEU A 12 6.45 13.65 -1.41
N SER A 13 7.01 12.45 -1.21
CA SER A 13 8.40 12.12 -1.58
C SER A 13 8.72 12.31 -3.07
N THR A 14 7.69 12.28 -3.92
CA THR A 14 7.79 12.56 -5.36
C THR A 14 7.89 14.05 -5.69
N GLY A 15 7.76 14.95 -4.71
CA GLY A 15 7.68 16.40 -4.91
C GLY A 15 6.27 16.90 -5.28
N VAL A 16 5.28 15.99 -5.42
CA VAL A 16 3.88 16.37 -5.58
C VAL A 16 3.37 17.05 -4.31
N LYS A 17 2.62 18.14 -4.46
CA LYS A 17 1.97 18.86 -3.37
C LYS A 17 0.47 18.70 -3.47
N LEU A 18 -0.12 18.14 -2.42
CA LEU A 18 -1.56 17.99 -2.27
C LEU A 18 -2.07 19.00 -1.25
N GLN A 19 -3.10 19.75 -1.62
CA GLN A 19 -3.88 20.51 -0.66
C GLN A 19 -4.88 19.56 -0.01
N LEU A 20 -4.85 19.48 1.32
CA LEU A 20 -5.76 18.70 2.13
C LEU A 20 -6.98 19.54 2.53
N HIS A 21 -8.15 18.89 2.52
CA HIS A 21 -9.44 19.46 2.89
C HIS A 21 -10.16 18.50 3.84
N HIS A 22 -11.17 19.00 4.56
CA HIS A 22 -12.03 18.13 5.36
C HIS A 22 -12.88 17.25 4.43
N PRO A 23 -12.71 15.91 4.45
CA PRO A 23 -13.51 15.02 3.63
C PRO A 23 -14.95 14.96 4.16
N SER A 24 -15.88 14.58 3.29
CA SER A 24 -17.27 14.34 3.72
C SER A 24 -17.35 13.08 4.57
N SER A 25 -17.61 13.23 5.88
CA SER A 25 -17.75 12.12 6.83
C SER A 25 -18.84 11.12 6.42
N MET A 26 -19.90 11.59 5.75
CA MET A 26 -20.97 10.73 5.25
C MET A 26 -20.48 9.80 4.13
N LEU A 27 -19.67 10.30 3.19
CA LEU A 27 -19.11 9.48 2.11
C LEU A 27 -18.14 8.43 2.64
N VAL A 28 -17.35 8.77 3.66
CA VAL A 28 -16.45 7.83 4.34
C VAL A 28 -17.24 6.72 5.04
N LYS A 29 -18.32 7.09 5.73
CA LYS A 29 -19.21 6.13 6.39
C LYS A 29 -19.91 5.20 5.39
N GLU A 30 -20.40 5.73 4.27
CA GLU A 30 -21.02 4.91 3.23
C GLU A 30 -20.02 3.94 2.57
N ALA A 31 -18.79 4.41 2.31
CA ALA A 31 -17.74 3.59 1.72
C ALA A 31 -17.31 2.42 2.62
N THR A 32 -17.25 2.64 3.94
CA THR A 32 -16.89 1.62 4.93
C THR A 32 -18.05 0.65 5.19
N GLN A 33 -19.28 1.15 5.35
CA GLN A 33 -20.46 0.32 5.60
C GLN A 33 -20.79 -0.66 4.46
N ALA A 34 -20.44 -0.31 3.22
CA ALA A 34 -20.66 -1.20 2.08
C ALA A 34 -19.90 -2.53 2.21
N LEU A 35 -18.70 -2.52 2.79
CA LEU A 35 -17.85 -3.71 2.96
C LEU A 35 -18.11 -4.50 4.25
N MET A 36 -18.76 -3.89 5.25
CA MET A 36 -19.15 -4.58 6.49
C MET A 36 -20.07 -5.78 6.25
N LYS A 37 -20.75 -5.83 5.09
CA LYS A 37 -21.60 -6.97 4.72
C LYS A 37 -20.80 -8.19 4.26
N GLU A 38 -19.55 -8.00 3.91
CA GLU A 38 -18.64 -9.00 3.34
C GLU A 38 -17.64 -9.51 4.37
N GLU A 39 -17.77 -9.12 5.65
CA GLU A 39 -16.90 -9.58 6.73
C GLU A 39 -16.89 -11.11 6.81
N PRO A 40 -15.72 -11.76 6.72
CA PRO A 40 -15.58 -13.20 6.89
C PRO A 40 -16.18 -13.65 8.22
N ARG A 41 -16.81 -14.82 8.24
CA ARG A 41 -17.35 -15.41 9.47
C ARG A 41 -16.42 -16.50 9.97
N ALA A 42 -16.17 -16.51 11.27
CA ALA A 42 -15.40 -17.58 11.90
C ALA A 42 -16.07 -18.93 11.64
N PRO A 43 -15.30 -19.97 11.26
CA PRO A 43 -15.85 -21.29 11.02
C PRO A 43 -16.39 -21.86 12.33
N LYS A 44 -17.45 -22.66 12.22
CA LYS A 44 -17.98 -23.39 13.36
C LYS A 44 -17.23 -24.71 13.53
N VAL A 45 -16.80 -24.98 14.76
CA VAL A 45 -16.16 -26.24 15.14
C VAL A 45 -16.98 -26.90 16.24
N PHE A 46 -17.11 -28.22 16.19
CA PHE A 46 -17.81 -28.97 17.22
C PHE A 46 -16.90 -29.18 18.43
N ILE A 47 -17.30 -28.66 19.60
CA ILE A 47 -16.55 -28.84 20.84
C ILE A 47 -17.15 -30.03 21.58
N GLN A 48 -16.44 -31.16 21.59
CA GLN A 48 -16.91 -32.42 22.19
C GLN A 48 -17.30 -32.26 23.66
N GLU A 49 -16.53 -31.50 24.45
CA GLU A 49 -16.80 -31.28 25.88
C GLU A 49 -18.13 -30.56 26.15
N LYS A 50 -18.63 -29.80 25.18
CA LYS A 50 -19.85 -28.99 25.29
C LYS A 50 -20.99 -29.52 24.45
N GLU A 51 -20.76 -30.61 23.69
CA GLU A 51 -21.70 -31.21 22.74
C GLU A 51 -22.39 -30.19 21.82
N ARG A 52 -21.70 -29.11 21.44
CA ARG A 52 -22.24 -28.04 20.60
C ARG A 52 -21.19 -27.46 19.65
N GLU A 53 -21.68 -26.86 18.57
CA GLU A 53 -20.86 -26.04 17.69
C GLU A 53 -20.61 -24.66 18.31
N GLU A 54 -19.36 -24.21 18.26
CA GLU A 54 -18.96 -22.84 18.60
C GLU A 54 -18.11 -22.27 17.47
N GLU A 55 -18.11 -20.94 17.33
CA GLU A 55 -17.22 -20.25 16.39
C GLU A 55 -15.76 -20.38 16.84
N ASN A 56 -14.87 -20.64 15.89
CA ASN A 56 -13.44 -20.68 16.10
C ASN A 56 -12.76 -19.44 15.53
N PRO A 57 -12.65 -18.34 16.29
CA PRO A 57 -11.95 -17.13 15.83
C PRO A 57 -10.43 -17.33 15.72
N ASN A 58 -9.88 -18.43 16.25
CA ASN A 58 -8.46 -18.76 16.16
C ASN A 58 -8.13 -19.63 14.95
N ASP A 59 -9.10 -19.87 14.06
CA ASP A 59 -8.85 -20.61 12.83
C ASP A 59 -7.88 -19.84 11.93
N PRO A 60 -6.76 -20.43 11.48
CA PRO A 60 -5.74 -19.73 10.70
C PRO A 60 -6.25 -19.25 9.33
N THR A 61 -7.21 -19.96 8.72
CA THR A 61 -7.83 -19.55 7.46
C THR A 61 -8.73 -18.35 7.71
N PHE A 62 -9.56 -18.37 8.76
CA PHE A 62 -10.36 -17.22 9.16
C PHE A 62 -9.51 -15.98 9.42
N ILE A 63 -8.42 -16.10 10.19
CA ILE A 63 -7.52 -14.98 10.49
C ILE A 63 -6.92 -14.41 9.20
N ALA A 64 -6.48 -15.26 8.27
CA ALA A 64 -5.92 -14.83 7.00
C ALA A 64 -6.96 -14.08 6.13
N GLU A 65 -8.17 -14.63 6.02
CA GLU A 65 -9.27 -14.02 5.27
C GLU A 65 -9.73 -12.70 5.92
N HIS A 66 -9.83 -12.66 7.25
CA HIS A 66 -10.24 -11.47 7.99
C HIS A 66 -9.21 -10.35 7.85
N ASN A 67 -7.91 -10.66 7.93
CA ASN A 67 -6.85 -9.68 7.69
C ASN A 67 -6.86 -9.12 6.26
N LEU A 68 -7.10 -9.98 5.26
CA LEU A 68 -7.23 -9.54 3.88
C LEU A 68 -8.46 -8.62 3.72
N TRP A 69 -9.58 -9.00 4.32
CA TRP A 69 -10.79 -8.18 4.33
C TRP A 69 -10.57 -6.82 5.01
N LEU A 70 -9.87 -6.77 6.14
CA LEU A 70 -9.49 -5.52 6.82
C LEU A 70 -8.63 -4.62 5.91
N ALA A 71 -7.65 -5.20 5.20
CA ALA A 71 -6.84 -4.48 4.24
C ALA A 71 -7.69 -3.88 3.10
N GLU A 72 -8.65 -4.65 2.57
CA GLU A 72 -9.58 -4.19 1.53
C GLU A 72 -10.49 -3.05 2.02
N VAL A 73 -10.98 -3.14 3.26
CA VAL A 73 -11.72 -2.05 3.93
C VAL A 73 -10.87 -0.79 4.03
N GLY A 74 -9.63 -0.91 4.49
CA GLY A 74 -8.69 0.21 4.58
C GLY A 74 -8.45 0.88 3.23
N ILE A 75 -8.15 0.09 2.20
CA ILE A 75 -7.92 0.58 0.83
C ILE A 75 -9.17 1.28 0.29
N ARG A 76 -10.37 0.73 0.51
CA ARG A 76 -11.61 1.34 0.01
C ARG A 76 -11.96 2.63 0.73
N ALA A 77 -11.78 2.67 2.05
CA ALA A 77 -11.93 3.89 2.84
C ALA A 77 -10.98 4.99 2.33
N LEU A 78 -9.71 4.64 2.11
CA LEU A 78 -8.72 5.57 1.56
C LEU A 78 -9.11 6.08 0.16
N ARG A 79 -9.58 5.19 -0.72
CA ARG A 79 -10.07 5.56 -2.06
C ARG A 79 -11.27 6.49 -2.03
N ALA A 80 -12.09 6.45 -0.98
CA ALA A 80 -13.20 7.40 -0.78
C ALA A 80 -12.72 8.74 -0.19
N LEU A 81 -11.69 8.71 0.65
CA LEU A 81 -11.09 9.88 1.29
C LEU A 81 -10.27 10.73 0.31
N ILE A 82 -9.46 10.13 -0.57
CA ILE A 82 -8.57 10.88 -1.48
C ILE A 82 -9.32 11.92 -2.33
N PRO A 83 -10.37 11.58 -3.10
CA PRO A 83 -10.99 12.54 -4.01
C PRO A 83 -11.84 13.59 -3.28
N THR A 84 -12.18 13.35 -2.01
CA THR A 84 -13.02 14.26 -1.21
C THR A 84 -12.21 15.11 -0.23
N GLY A 85 -11.03 14.64 0.17
CA GLY A 85 -10.15 15.29 1.14
C GLY A 85 -8.85 15.82 0.54
N THR A 86 -8.63 15.69 -0.78
CA THR A 86 -7.42 16.21 -1.43
C THR A 86 -7.70 16.89 -2.76
N SER A 87 -6.82 17.83 -3.13
CA SER A 87 -6.72 18.37 -4.48
C SER A 87 -5.26 18.59 -4.86
N LEU A 88 -4.91 18.35 -6.12
CA LEU A 88 -3.57 18.62 -6.64
C LEU A 88 -3.28 20.13 -6.61
N LEU A 89 -2.25 20.54 -5.88
CA LEU A 89 -1.78 21.93 -5.83
C LEU A 89 -0.68 22.17 -6.87
N SER A 90 0.34 21.31 -6.86
CA SER A 90 1.42 21.35 -7.85
C SER A 90 2.07 19.97 -7.98
N LYS A 91 2.73 19.73 -9.12
CA LYS A 91 3.59 18.56 -9.36
C LYS A 91 4.88 19.02 -10.02
N PRO A 92 5.98 18.26 -9.89
CA PRO A 92 7.15 18.44 -10.74
C PRO A 92 6.80 18.32 -12.23
N ASP A 93 7.59 18.96 -13.09
CA ASP A 93 7.35 18.98 -14.54
C ASP A 93 7.48 17.60 -15.19
N ASP A 94 8.31 16.73 -14.62
CA ASP A 94 8.60 15.37 -15.10
C ASP A 94 7.59 14.31 -14.61
N VAL A 95 6.72 14.66 -13.67
CA VAL A 95 5.67 13.76 -13.18
C VAL A 95 4.44 13.90 -14.05
N VAL A 96 3.95 12.82 -14.67
CA VAL A 96 2.68 12.84 -15.42
C VAL A 96 1.52 13.23 -14.51
N GLY A 97 0.57 14.01 -15.00
CA GLY A 97 -0.63 14.43 -14.28
C GLY A 97 -1.77 13.42 -14.36
N PRO A 98 -2.78 13.54 -13.48
CA PRO A 98 -3.92 12.63 -13.45
C PRO A 98 -4.83 12.74 -14.68
N GLU A 99 -4.79 13.84 -15.43
CA GLU A 99 -5.61 14.04 -16.63
C GLU A 99 -4.81 13.92 -17.93
N ASP A 100 -3.52 13.59 -17.85
CA ASP A 100 -2.63 13.54 -18.99
C ASP A 100 -2.83 12.22 -19.77
N GLU A 101 -2.76 12.26 -21.10
CA GLU A 101 -2.82 11.05 -21.93
C GLU A 101 -1.67 10.09 -21.60
N ASP A 102 -0.48 10.62 -21.32
CA ASP A 102 0.69 9.83 -20.90
C ASP A 102 0.43 8.98 -19.64
N PHE A 103 -0.44 9.44 -18.72
CA PHE A 103 -0.84 8.62 -17.56
C PHE A 103 -1.70 7.42 -17.98
N THR A 104 -2.58 7.62 -18.95
CA THR A 104 -3.43 6.55 -19.52
C THR A 104 -2.56 5.50 -20.18
N ASP A 105 -1.64 5.94 -21.05
CA ASP A 105 -0.67 5.06 -21.73
C ASP A 105 0.21 4.31 -20.72
N LEU A 106 0.65 4.99 -19.66
CA LEU A 106 1.42 4.36 -18.58
C LEU A 106 0.62 3.22 -17.91
N MET A 107 -0.65 3.45 -17.57
CA MET A 107 -1.49 2.40 -16.97
C MET A 107 -1.69 1.22 -17.92
N GLU A 108 -1.99 1.49 -19.19
CA GLU A 108 -2.20 0.46 -20.20
C GLU A 108 -0.93 -0.37 -20.45
N SER A 109 0.25 0.25 -20.44
CA SER A 109 1.54 -0.44 -20.57
C SER A 109 1.82 -1.44 -19.46
N MET A 110 1.23 -1.23 -18.27
CA MET A 110 1.31 -2.13 -17.12
C MET A 110 0.14 -3.15 -17.09
N GLY A 111 -0.71 -3.18 -18.13
CA GLY A 111 -1.91 -4.01 -18.18
C GLY A 111 -3.02 -3.58 -17.23
N GLN A 112 -2.98 -2.33 -16.74
CA GLN A 112 -4.00 -1.77 -15.86
C GLN A 112 -5.00 -0.93 -16.68
N GLN A 113 -6.28 -1.02 -16.34
CA GLN A 113 -7.27 -0.12 -16.92
C GLN A 113 -7.23 1.24 -16.20
N PRO A 114 -7.11 2.35 -16.92
CA PRO A 114 -7.19 3.68 -16.33
C PRO A 114 -8.62 3.94 -15.84
N GLY A 115 -8.73 4.67 -14.73
CA GLY A 115 -10.02 5.08 -14.17
C GLY A 115 -10.88 5.82 -15.20
N THR A 116 -12.13 5.37 -15.36
CA THR A 116 -13.06 5.89 -16.38
C THR A 116 -13.60 7.29 -16.08
N GLY A 117 -13.59 7.71 -14.82
CA GLY A 117 -14.03 9.03 -14.39
C GLY A 117 -12.91 9.82 -13.73
N LYS A 118 -13.02 11.16 -13.78
CA LYS A 118 -12.06 12.11 -13.18
C LYS A 118 -11.62 11.70 -11.77
N TYR A 119 -12.57 11.39 -10.88
CA TYR A 119 -12.24 11.02 -9.50
C TYR A 119 -11.56 9.66 -9.38
N SER A 120 -12.04 8.64 -10.11
CA SER A 120 -11.40 7.32 -10.11
C SER A 120 -9.97 7.38 -10.65
N ARG A 121 -9.76 8.18 -11.70
CA ARG A 121 -8.44 8.41 -12.30
C ARG A 121 -7.53 9.19 -11.36
N TYR A 122 -8.03 10.25 -10.73
CA TYR A 122 -7.29 11.00 -9.71
C TYR A 122 -6.85 10.12 -8.54
N VAL A 123 -7.75 9.27 -8.01
CA VAL A 123 -7.42 8.33 -6.94
C VAL A 123 -6.35 7.34 -7.37
N GLN A 124 -6.51 6.75 -8.56
CA GLN A 124 -5.52 5.83 -9.12
C GLN A 124 -4.16 6.51 -9.24
N TRP A 125 -4.12 7.72 -9.82
CA TRP A 125 -2.92 8.52 -9.97
C TRP A 125 -2.25 8.87 -8.64
N VAL A 126 -3.02 9.29 -7.63
CA VAL A 126 -2.46 9.59 -6.29
C VAL A 126 -1.77 8.35 -5.73
N ILE A 127 -2.41 7.19 -5.83
CA ILE A 127 -1.88 5.93 -5.27
C ILE A 127 -0.69 5.38 -6.07
N SER A 128 -0.72 5.49 -7.41
CA SER A 128 0.28 4.83 -8.26
C SER A 128 1.44 5.71 -8.70
N VAL A 129 1.26 7.04 -8.71
CA VAL A 129 2.25 8.00 -9.24
C VAL A 129 2.64 9.02 -8.19
N ALA A 130 1.68 9.62 -7.48
CA ALA A 130 2.00 10.71 -6.56
C ALA A 130 2.64 10.23 -5.25
N CYS A 131 2.18 9.11 -4.69
CA CYS A 131 2.64 8.59 -3.41
C CYS A 131 3.71 7.50 -3.59
N GLY A 132 4.82 7.64 -2.86
CA GLY A 132 5.64 6.49 -2.47
C GLY A 132 4.98 5.66 -1.37
N ALA A 133 5.58 4.52 -1.00
CA ALA A 133 5.01 3.62 0.02
C ALA A 133 4.75 4.32 1.36
N ALA A 134 5.73 5.08 1.87
CA ALA A 134 5.61 5.83 3.12
C ALA A 134 4.66 7.04 3.00
N ASP A 135 4.54 7.63 1.81
CA ASP A 135 3.64 8.77 1.59
C ASP A 135 2.18 8.37 1.73
N LEU A 136 1.82 7.17 1.29
CA LEU A 136 0.44 6.68 1.35
C LEU A 136 -0.02 6.52 2.80
N GLU A 137 0.86 6.07 3.69
CA GLU A 137 0.61 6.00 5.13
C GLU A 137 0.44 7.39 5.74
N ILE A 138 1.34 8.33 5.43
CA ILE A 138 1.24 9.72 5.92
C ILE A 138 -0.07 10.36 5.44
N LEU A 139 -0.42 10.16 4.16
CA LEU A 139 -1.63 10.67 3.56
C LEU A 139 -2.88 10.07 4.23
N SER A 140 -2.91 8.74 4.44
CA SER A 140 -4.05 8.06 5.04
C SER A 140 -4.31 8.54 6.47
N VAL A 141 -3.26 8.65 7.30
CA VAL A 141 -3.35 9.16 8.67
C VAL A 141 -3.90 10.59 8.71
N ARG A 142 -3.40 11.46 7.84
CA ARG A 142 -3.87 12.85 7.79
C ARG A 142 -5.33 12.94 7.36
N LEU A 143 -5.73 12.16 6.35
CA LEU A 143 -7.11 12.16 5.87
C LEU A 143 -8.09 11.58 6.91
N MET A 144 -7.70 10.54 7.64
CA MET A 144 -8.52 9.98 8.72
C MET A 144 -8.69 10.96 9.88
N ARG A 145 -7.62 11.64 10.30
CA ARG A 145 -7.70 12.70 11.32
C ARG A 145 -8.63 13.84 10.87
N LEU A 146 -8.54 14.28 9.62
CA LEU A 146 -9.43 15.31 9.05
C LEU A 146 -10.88 14.83 8.94
N ALA A 147 -11.10 13.53 8.76
CA ALA A 147 -12.44 12.92 8.77
C ALA A 147 -13.04 12.82 10.18
N GLY A 148 -12.28 13.15 11.23
CA GLY A 148 -12.70 13.03 12.63
C GLY A 148 -12.65 11.62 13.18
N VAL A 149 -11.89 10.72 12.54
CA VAL A 149 -11.62 9.37 13.07
C VAL A 149 -10.62 9.51 14.22
N PRO A 150 -10.90 8.95 15.41
CA PRO A 150 -9.99 9.05 16.55
C PRO A 150 -8.69 8.28 16.27
N GLU A 151 -7.57 8.76 16.84
CA GLU A 151 -6.24 8.22 16.53
C GLU A 151 -6.08 6.73 16.88
N GLU A 152 -6.80 6.26 17.90
CA GLU A 152 -6.84 4.84 18.29
C GLU A 152 -7.37 3.93 17.18
N ASP A 153 -8.35 4.42 16.40
CA ASP A 153 -8.90 3.69 15.26
C ASP A 153 -7.95 3.75 14.06
N VAL A 154 -7.15 4.81 13.92
CA VAL A 154 -6.18 4.96 12.83
C VAL A 154 -5.07 3.92 12.96
N SER A 155 -4.53 3.71 14.18
CA SER A 155 -3.45 2.74 14.41
C SER A 155 -3.84 1.31 14.06
N SER A 156 -5.04 0.87 14.44
CA SER A 156 -5.53 -0.48 14.10
C SER A 156 -5.73 -0.70 12.60
N VAL A 157 -6.14 0.35 11.88
CA VAL A 157 -6.30 0.29 10.41
C VAL A 157 -4.95 0.24 9.70
N LEU A 158 -3.95 0.96 10.20
CA LEU A 158 -2.60 0.94 9.64
C LEU A 158 -1.95 -0.44 9.74
N GLU A 159 -2.13 -1.15 10.85
CA GLU A 159 -1.61 -2.50 11.04
C GLU A 159 -2.11 -3.51 9.98
N GLY A 160 -3.28 -3.25 9.37
CA GLY A 160 -3.85 -4.06 8.30
C GLY A 160 -3.35 -3.71 6.88
N PHE A 161 -2.62 -2.60 6.67
CA PHE A 161 -2.17 -2.23 5.33
C PHE A 161 -0.98 -3.10 4.88
N PRO A 162 -1.08 -3.78 3.72
CA PRO A 162 0.00 -4.59 3.15
C PRO A 162 1.12 -3.67 2.62
N GLY A 163 1.97 -3.21 3.53
CA GLY A 163 3.06 -2.27 3.27
C GLY A 163 3.89 -1.94 4.52
N ILE A 164 3.29 -2.06 5.72
CA ILE A 164 3.99 -1.84 7.00
C ILE A 164 4.87 -3.03 7.40
N GLN A 165 4.68 -4.21 6.81
CA GLN A 165 5.68 -5.27 6.86
C GLN A 165 6.83 -4.98 5.89
N GLU A 166 7.39 -3.77 5.95
CA GLU A 166 8.75 -3.56 5.50
C GLU A 166 9.63 -4.47 6.34
N ARG A 167 10.12 -5.54 5.71
CA ARG A 167 11.45 -6.12 5.89
C ARG A 167 12.13 -5.73 7.20
N VAL A 168 11.60 -6.20 8.33
CA VAL A 168 12.46 -6.44 9.49
C VAL A 168 13.30 -7.65 9.09
N SER A 169 14.32 -7.39 8.27
CA SER A 169 15.43 -8.30 8.06
C SER A 169 15.95 -8.60 9.45
N ASN A 170 15.61 -9.77 9.95
CA ASN A 170 16.28 -10.43 11.04
C ASN A 170 17.79 -10.24 10.85
N PRO A 171 18.51 -9.45 11.68
CA PRO A 171 19.96 -9.40 11.63
C PRO A 171 20.47 -10.63 12.38
N GLY A 172 20.09 -11.81 11.89
CA GLY A 172 20.27 -13.10 12.54
C GLY A 172 20.98 -14.05 11.61
N GLY A 173 22.30 -13.89 11.53
CA GLY A 173 23.22 -14.92 11.04
C GLY A 173 23.34 -15.00 9.52
N ALA A 174 24.26 -14.21 8.96
CA ALA A 174 24.95 -14.69 7.77
C ALA A 174 25.71 -15.97 8.16
N PRO A 175 25.51 -17.11 7.49
CA PRO A 175 26.40 -18.24 7.69
C PRO A 175 27.80 -17.82 7.24
N GLU A 176 28.78 -18.02 8.11
CA GLU A 176 30.20 -17.96 7.76
C GLU A 176 30.42 -18.77 6.48
N ARG A 177 30.79 -18.08 5.41
CA ARG A 177 31.37 -18.73 4.25
C ARG A 177 32.72 -19.27 4.68
N SER A 178 32.80 -20.58 4.93
CA SER A 178 34.07 -21.25 5.13
C SER A 178 34.88 -21.18 3.84
N ASP A 179 35.98 -20.43 3.88
CA ASP A 179 36.98 -20.29 2.81
C ASP A 179 37.80 -21.58 2.62
N LEU A 180 37.15 -22.67 2.19
CA LEU A 180 37.81 -23.92 1.83
C LEU A 180 37.20 -24.52 0.57
N ASP A 181 37.52 -23.93 -0.58
CA ASP A 181 37.93 -24.72 -1.75
C ASP A 181 38.54 -23.80 -2.81
N ARG A 182 39.86 -23.59 -2.71
CA ARG A 182 40.65 -23.06 -3.81
C ARG A 182 41.13 -24.24 -4.63
N ASP A 183 40.36 -24.60 -5.65
CA ASP A 183 40.84 -25.48 -6.71
C ASP A 183 41.96 -24.76 -7.48
N PRO A 184 43.17 -25.33 -7.58
CA PRO A 184 44.23 -24.76 -8.39
C PRO A 184 43.95 -24.98 -9.88
N VAL A 185 43.83 -23.90 -10.63
CA VAL A 185 43.75 -23.91 -12.10
C VAL A 185 45.03 -24.54 -12.68
N PRO A 186 44.95 -25.60 -13.50
CA PRO A 186 46.12 -26.13 -14.19
C PRO A 186 46.60 -25.13 -15.26
N ARG A 187 47.82 -24.60 -15.09
CA ARG A 187 48.55 -23.93 -16.17
C ARG A 187 49.10 -24.98 -17.13
N ALA A 188 48.44 -25.18 -18.26
CA ALA A 188 49.04 -25.77 -19.46
C ALA A 188 49.25 -24.62 -20.47
N ARG A 189 50.44 -24.00 -20.51
CA ARG A 189 51.65 -24.37 -21.28
C ARG A 189 51.45 -24.17 -22.79
N ALA A 190 51.90 -23.01 -23.24
CA ALA A 190 52.14 -22.69 -24.65
C ALA A 190 53.42 -23.38 -25.14
N GLU A 191 53.38 -23.96 -26.34
CA GLU A 191 54.48 -24.31 -27.26
C GLU A 191 53.78 -24.60 -28.61
N ALA A 192 53.70 -23.66 -29.56
CA ALA A 192 54.66 -23.34 -30.63
C ALA A 192 54.91 -24.48 -31.64
N SER A 193 54.44 -24.31 -32.90
CA SER A 193 55.00 -24.77 -34.20
C SER A 193 53.97 -24.39 -35.28
N ILE A 194 54.13 -23.39 -36.14
CA ILE A 194 55.08 -23.21 -37.27
C ILE A 194 55.06 -24.35 -38.30
N SER A 195 54.71 -23.95 -39.53
CA SER A 195 54.98 -24.54 -40.86
C SER A 195 54.04 -25.60 -41.44
N GLY A 196 53.53 -25.27 -42.63
CA GLY A 196 52.80 -26.11 -43.58
C GLY A 196 52.06 -25.24 -44.58
#